data_AF-X0ZA90-F1
#
_entry.id   AF-X0ZA90-F1
#
_cell.length_a   1.000
_cell.length_b   1.000
_cell.length_c   1.000
_cell.angle_alpha   90.00
_cell.angle_beta   90.00
_cell.angle_gamma   90.00
#
_symmetry.space_group_name_H-M   'P 1'
#
loop_
_entity.id
_entity.type
_entity.pdbx_description
1 polymer ?
#
loop_
_entity_poly.entity_id
_entity_poly.type
_entity_poly.pdbx_seq_one_letter_code
_entity_poly.pdbx_strand_id
1 'polypeptide(L)'
;ESKRNDLDADSAAIYSNSGFTDPSLRKAKRVGIRMFSALRAGDDRIRYVVYKEVIAVVYSVDKYSIRFSCEEGQGAVFPDGWTPHDIKHAGLPLVNFLRDESMEILKQRKRAGGFTATYAFAAPIHIQVRGQDIGIKALRLRAQCRKKYVSQVIEEDVTLGHYDFLNDAVSIPNKQTMILGTFDNSKWKEIDTTKFKIESQELQPKGIQLGLTLFKPIGGIDGIGTPPMS
;
A
#
# COMPACT_ATOMS: atom_id res chain seq x y z
N GLU A 1 -51.56 -13.42 15.07
CA GLU A 1 -50.82 -13.44 16.35
C GLU A 1 -49.32 -13.32 16.15
N SER A 2 -48.57 -13.06 17.22
CA SER A 2 -47.11 -12.92 17.24
C SER A 2 -46.47 -14.29 17.50
N LYS A 3 -45.60 -14.78 16.59
CA LYS A 3 -44.84 -16.03 16.73
C LYS A 3 -44.02 -16.15 18.02
N ARG A 4 -43.80 -15.03 18.73
CA ARG A 4 -43.09 -15.00 20.02
C ARG A 4 -43.88 -15.67 21.14
N ASN A 5 -45.21 -15.54 21.14
CA ASN A 5 -46.07 -16.19 22.14
C ASN A 5 -46.25 -17.69 21.84
N ASP A 6 -46.09 -18.09 20.58
CA ASP A 6 -46.19 -19.49 20.16
C ASP A 6 -44.91 -20.30 20.46
N LEU A 7 -43.79 -19.63 20.74
CA LEU A 7 -42.45 -20.25 20.84
C LEU A 7 -41.81 -20.15 22.24
N ASP A 8 -42.52 -19.59 23.23
CA ASP A 8 -42.02 -19.37 24.61
C ASP A 8 -40.57 -18.85 24.67
N ALA A 9 -40.24 -17.90 23.78
CA ALA A 9 -38.87 -17.45 23.57
C ALA A 9 -38.62 -16.09 24.25
N ASP A 10 -37.60 -16.03 25.11
CA ASP A 10 -37.12 -14.79 25.75
C ASP A 10 -36.79 -13.71 24.71
N SER A 11 -36.23 -14.11 23.57
CA SER A 11 -36.02 -13.24 22.42
C SER A 11 -36.23 -13.99 21.10
N ALA A 12 -36.77 -13.30 20.10
CA ALA A 12 -36.94 -13.83 18.75
C ALA A 12 -36.21 -12.95 17.74
N ALA A 13 -35.57 -13.60 16.77
CA ALA A 13 -34.87 -12.96 15.67
C ALA A 13 -35.26 -13.61 14.34
N ILE A 14 -35.36 -12.82 13.28
CA ILE A 14 -35.62 -13.30 11.91
C ILE A 14 -34.48 -12.82 11.01
N TYR A 15 -33.92 -13.75 10.25
CA TYR A 15 -32.87 -13.48 9.26
C TYR A 15 -33.46 -13.55 7.85
N SER A 16 -33.11 -12.58 6.99
CA SER A 16 -33.50 -12.57 5.58
C SER A 16 -32.29 -12.27 4.70
N ASN A 17 -32.17 -13.00 3.59
CA ASN A 17 -31.16 -12.73 2.57
C ASN A 17 -31.64 -11.70 1.54
N SER A 18 -32.91 -11.32 1.57
CA SER A 18 -33.56 -10.45 0.58
C SER A 18 -34.19 -9.21 1.23
N GLY A 19 -33.82 -8.86 2.45
CA GLY A 19 -34.39 -7.74 3.21
C GLY A 19 -35.82 -8.00 3.71
N PHE A 20 -36.45 -6.93 4.22
CA PHE A 20 -37.81 -6.94 4.74
C PHE A 20 -38.61 -5.74 4.22
N THR A 21 -39.93 -5.87 4.18
CA THR A 21 -40.83 -4.78 3.80
C THR A 21 -41.11 -3.87 5.00
N ASP A 22 -41.40 -2.58 4.77
CA ASP A 22 -41.72 -1.62 5.84
C ASP A 22 -42.87 -2.05 6.77
N PRO A 23 -43.97 -2.68 6.28
CA PRO A 23 -45.00 -3.20 7.18
C PRO A 23 -44.46 -4.30 8.11
N SER A 24 -43.54 -5.14 7.62
CA SER A 24 -42.93 -6.21 8.39
C SER A 24 -41.98 -5.66 9.45
N LEU A 25 -41.16 -4.67 9.09
CA LEU A 25 -40.27 -3.96 10.01
C LEU A 25 -41.05 -3.24 11.12
N ARG A 26 -42.12 -2.51 10.76
CA ARG A 26 -43.01 -1.84 11.73
C ARG A 26 -43.65 -2.84 12.70
N LYS A 27 -44.13 -3.98 12.18
CA LYS A 27 -44.72 -5.03 13.03
C LYS A 27 -43.68 -5.64 13.97
N ALA A 28 -42.50 -5.99 13.47
CA ALA A 28 -41.43 -6.58 14.25
C ALA A 28 -40.93 -5.63 15.35
N LYS A 29 -40.76 -4.35 15.04
CA LYS A 29 -40.41 -3.30 16.01
C LYS A 29 -41.44 -3.18 17.13
N ARG A 30 -42.75 -3.22 16.79
CA ARG A 30 -43.84 -3.17 17.77
C ARG A 30 -43.82 -4.34 18.75
N VAL A 31 -43.39 -5.53 18.32
CA VAL A 31 -43.39 -6.75 19.17
C VAL A 31 -42.00 -7.14 19.69
N GLY A 32 -40.99 -6.28 19.49
CA GLY A 32 -39.62 -6.51 19.94
C GLY A 32 -38.92 -7.71 19.30
N ILE A 33 -39.25 -8.04 18.05
CA ILE A 33 -38.57 -9.10 17.29
C ILE A 33 -37.42 -8.46 16.53
N ARG A 34 -36.20 -9.00 16.70
CA ARG A 34 -35.01 -8.55 15.96
C ARG A 34 -35.11 -9.01 14.50
N MET A 35 -34.79 -8.11 13.59
CA MET A 35 -34.84 -8.39 12.15
C MET A 35 -33.43 -8.13 11.60
N PHE A 36 -32.83 -9.15 11.00
CA PHE A 36 -31.49 -9.10 10.44
C PHE A 36 -31.54 -9.33 8.94
N SER A 37 -30.91 -8.47 8.15
CA SER A 37 -30.65 -8.75 6.74
C SER A 37 -29.17 -8.97 6.49
N ALA A 38 -28.85 -9.97 5.68
CA ALA A 38 -27.51 -10.12 5.13
C ALA A 38 -27.17 -8.89 4.28
N LEU A 39 -25.95 -8.37 4.43
CA LEU A 39 -25.38 -7.36 3.54
C LEU A 39 -24.82 -8.09 2.32
N ARG A 40 -25.40 -7.90 1.14
CA ARG A 40 -24.88 -8.47 -0.10
C ARG A 40 -24.35 -7.33 -0.99
N ALA A 41 -23.13 -7.46 -1.49
CA ALA A 41 -22.62 -6.55 -2.53
C ALA A 41 -23.60 -6.52 -3.72
N GLY A 42 -24.04 -5.31 -4.09
CA GLY A 42 -25.00 -5.09 -5.18
C GLY A 42 -26.49 -5.10 -4.79
N ASP A 43 -26.85 -5.24 -3.51
CA ASP A 43 -28.21 -4.94 -3.05
C ASP A 43 -28.34 -3.43 -2.79
N ASP A 44 -29.17 -2.74 -3.57
CA ASP A 44 -29.36 -1.29 -3.52
C ASP A 44 -30.04 -0.81 -2.24
N ARG A 45 -30.61 -1.73 -1.44
CA ARG A 45 -31.42 -1.39 -0.26
C ARG A 45 -30.60 -1.23 1.01
N ILE A 46 -29.40 -1.82 1.09
CA ILE A 46 -28.54 -1.71 2.27
C ILE A 46 -27.07 -1.66 1.84
N ARG A 47 -26.57 -0.45 1.55
CA ARG A 47 -25.14 -0.20 1.32
C ARG A 47 -24.52 0.38 2.58
N TYR A 48 -23.84 -0.46 3.37
CA TYR A 48 -22.94 0.03 4.40
C TYR A 48 -21.52 0.07 3.85
N VAL A 49 -21.03 1.29 3.72
CA VAL A 49 -19.64 1.56 3.42
C VAL A 49 -18.91 1.73 4.74
N VAL A 50 -17.90 0.89 5.00
CA VAL A 50 -17.00 1.10 6.14
C VAL A 50 -15.74 1.79 5.64
N TYR A 51 -15.49 2.97 6.20
CA TYR A 51 -14.25 3.70 5.97
C TYR A 51 -13.20 3.25 6.98
N LYS A 52 -12.02 2.84 6.49
CA LYS A 52 -10.88 2.48 7.34
C LYS A 52 -9.72 3.39 7.05
N GLU A 53 -9.12 3.93 8.10
CA GLU A 53 -7.84 4.61 7.98
C GLU A 53 -6.71 3.57 8.06
N VAL A 54 -5.96 3.43 6.97
CA VAL A 54 -4.75 2.61 6.92
C VAL A 54 -3.55 3.51 7.13
N ILE A 55 -2.70 3.14 8.08
CA ILE A 55 -1.44 3.82 8.35
C ILE A 55 -0.30 2.97 7.79
N ALA A 56 0.60 3.61 7.03
CA ALA A 56 1.76 2.97 6.45
C ALA A 56 3.05 3.70 6.78
N VAL A 57 4.12 2.94 6.92
CA VAL A 57 5.48 3.48 6.98
C VAL A 57 6.05 3.49 5.56
N VAL A 58 6.54 4.64 5.10
CA VAL A 58 7.19 4.79 3.80
C VAL A 58 8.68 4.95 4.01
N TYR A 59 9.47 4.12 3.34
CA TYR A 59 10.92 4.30 3.16
C TYR A 59 11.19 4.72 1.72
N SER A 60 11.73 5.93 1.53
CA SER A 60 11.97 6.51 0.20
C SER A 60 13.43 6.86 -0.03
N VAL A 61 13.91 6.73 -1.28
CA VAL A 61 15.12 7.41 -1.74
C VAL A 61 14.72 8.78 -2.27
N ASP A 62 15.18 9.85 -1.61
CA ASP A 62 14.80 11.22 -1.97
C ASP A 62 15.85 11.90 -2.85
N LYS A 63 17.13 11.57 -2.61
CA LYS A 63 18.27 12.10 -3.35
C LYS A 63 19.28 10.99 -3.56
N TYR A 64 19.92 10.99 -4.72
CA TYR A 64 21.02 10.08 -4.98
C TYR A 64 22.05 10.70 -5.91
N SER A 65 23.25 10.16 -5.87
CA SER A 65 24.32 10.47 -6.81
C SER A 65 25.05 9.21 -7.21
N ILE A 66 25.61 9.25 -8.42
CA ILE A 66 26.34 8.16 -9.02
C ILE A 66 27.77 8.62 -9.27
N ARG A 67 28.74 7.76 -8.99
CA ARG A 67 30.13 7.92 -9.43
C ARG A 67 30.59 6.68 -10.15
N PHE A 68 31.35 6.88 -11.22
CA PHE A 68 31.94 5.81 -12.00
C PHE A 68 33.44 5.74 -11.74
N SER A 69 33.97 4.53 -11.67
CA SER A 69 35.39 4.27 -11.76
C SER A 69 35.67 3.73 -13.16
N CYS A 70 36.50 4.44 -13.91
CA CYS A 70 36.75 4.16 -15.32
C CYS A 70 38.05 3.39 -15.49
N GLU A 71 38.31 2.91 -16.69
CA GLU A 71 39.56 2.23 -17.01
C GLU A 71 40.79 3.14 -16.85
N GLU A 72 41.92 2.55 -16.44
CA GLU A 72 43.19 3.28 -16.38
C GLU A 72 43.55 3.79 -17.78
N GLY A 73 43.87 5.08 -17.89
CA GLY A 73 44.14 5.73 -19.18
C GLY A 73 42.90 6.29 -19.89
N GLN A 74 41.69 5.87 -19.51
CA GLN A 74 40.45 6.53 -19.92
C GLN A 74 40.05 7.56 -18.86
N GLY A 75 40.47 8.81 -19.06
CA GLY A 75 39.79 9.92 -18.40
C GLY A 75 38.36 9.96 -18.93
N ALA A 76 37.39 9.43 -18.19
CA ALA A 76 36.00 9.48 -18.64
C ALA A 76 35.52 10.93 -18.60
N VAL A 77 35.49 11.55 -19.77
CA VAL A 77 34.84 12.84 -19.97
C VAL A 77 33.37 12.54 -20.20
N PHE A 78 32.59 12.60 -19.13
CA PHE A 78 31.13 12.55 -19.26
C PHE A 78 30.64 13.85 -19.92
N PRO A 79 29.69 13.78 -20.87
CA PRO A 79 29.14 14.97 -21.52
C PRO A 79 28.52 15.95 -20.51
N ASP A 80 28.74 17.25 -20.66
CA ASP A 80 28.16 18.25 -19.74
C ASP A 80 26.63 18.14 -19.63
N GLY A 81 26.14 18.31 -18.41
CA GLY A 81 24.71 18.29 -18.10
C GLY A 81 24.03 16.93 -18.23
N TRP A 82 24.79 15.82 -18.30
CA TRP A 82 24.23 14.47 -18.27
C TRP A 82 23.44 14.21 -16.99
N THR A 83 22.42 13.34 -17.09
CA THR A 83 21.66 12.83 -15.94
C THR A 83 21.74 11.30 -15.88
N PRO A 84 21.47 10.68 -14.72
CA PRO A 84 21.42 9.22 -14.61
C PRO A 84 20.47 8.53 -15.60
N HIS A 85 19.43 9.23 -16.09
CA HIS A 85 18.48 8.70 -17.07
C HIS A 85 19.05 8.65 -18.49
N ASP A 86 20.13 9.38 -18.76
CA ASP A 86 20.82 9.40 -20.05
C ASP A 86 21.75 8.18 -20.25
N ILE A 87 21.97 7.40 -19.19
CA ILE A 87 22.93 6.30 -19.18
C ILE A 87 22.27 4.99 -19.58
N LYS A 88 22.83 4.35 -20.59
CA LYS A 88 22.39 3.04 -21.06
C LYS A 88 23.51 2.01 -20.99
N HIS A 89 23.14 0.77 -20.74
CA HIS A 89 24.00 -0.40 -20.91
C HIS A 89 23.22 -1.44 -21.72
N ALA A 90 23.85 -2.01 -22.74
CA ALA A 90 23.17 -2.93 -23.68
C ALA A 90 21.84 -2.35 -24.24
N GLY A 91 21.79 -1.03 -24.49
CA GLY A 91 20.59 -0.32 -24.96
C GLY A 91 19.51 -0.04 -23.91
N LEU A 92 19.66 -0.55 -22.68
CA LEU A 92 18.69 -0.42 -21.60
C LEU A 92 19.12 0.63 -20.55
N PRO A 93 18.18 1.36 -19.90
CA PRO A 93 18.51 2.41 -18.95
C PRO A 93 19.16 1.85 -17.66
N LEU A 94 20.35 2.35 -17.33
CA LEU A 94 21.05 1.95 -16.11
C LEU A 94 20.25 2.31 -14.83
N VAL A 95 19.45 3.38 -14.89
CA VAL A 95 18.60 3.79 -13.77
C VAL A 95 17.59 2.72 -13.35
N ASN A 96 17.18 1.81 -14.25
CA ASN A 96 16.27 0.71 -13.92
C ASN A 96 16.96 -0.35 -13.04
N PHE A 97 18.22 -0.64 -13.30
CA PHE A 97 19.04 -1.47 -12.40
C PHE A 97 19.16 -0.82 -11.02
N LEU A 98 19.44 0.50 -10.98
CA LEU A 98 19.54 1.24 -9.72
C LEU A 98 18.21 1.30 -8.94
N ARG A 99 17.07 1.39 -9.63
CA ARG A 99 15.74 1.27 -9.03
C ARG A 99 15.61 -0.07 -8.31
N ASP A 100 15.87 -1.16 -9.02
CA ASP A 100 15.67 -2.52 -8.51
C ASP A 100 16.61 -2.79 -7.31
N GLU A 101 17.88 -2.42 -7.41
CA GLU A 101 18.84 -2.53 -6.31
C GLU A 101 18.44 -1.66 -5.10
N SER A 102 18.04 -0.40 -5.34
CA SER A 102 17.63 0.48 -4.25
C SER A 102 16.38 -0.04 -3.53
N MET A 103 15.47 -0.71 -4.24
CA MET A 103 14.31 -1.37 -3.65
C MET A 103 14.73 -2.47 -2.67
N GLU A 104 15.66 -3.34 -3.08
CA GLU A 104 16.15 -4.43 -2.21
C GLU A 104 16.89 -3.89 -0.98
N ILE A 105 17.72 -2.86 -1.16
CA ILE A 105 18.41 -2.21 -0.03
C ILE A 105 17.40 -1.60 0.95
N LEU A 106 16.36 -0.93 0.46
CA LEU A 106 15.31 -0.35 1.31
C LEU A 106 14.56 -1.44 2.09
N LYS A 107 14.20 -2.55 1.43
CA LYS A 107 13.51 -3.70 2.06
C LYS A 107 14.34 -4.33 3.18
N GLN A 108 15.66 -4.44 3.01
CA GLN A 108 16.56 -5.03 3.99
C GLN A 108 16.81 -4.08 5.17
N ARG A 109 17.01 -2.78 4.91
CA ARG A 109 17.45 -1.84 5.94
C ARG A 109 16.32 -1.26 6.78
N LYS A 110 15.13 -1.03 6.20
CA LYS A 110 13.94 -0.45 6.84
C LYS A 110 14.25 0.70 7.84
N ARG A 111 15.16 1.61 7.45
CA ARG A 111 15.59 2.73 8.30
C ARG A 111 15.77 4.01 7.48
N ALA A 112 15.62 5.15 8.15
CA ALA A 112 15.99 6.45 7.60
C ALA A 112 17.52 6.60 7.49
N GLY A 113 17.98 7.61 6.75
CA GLY A 113 19.40 7.94 6.61
C GLY A 113 19.95 7.59 5.23
N GLY A 114 21.27 7.55 5.08
CA GLY A 114 21.91 7.29 3.78
C GLY A 114 22.35 5.84 3.60
N PHE A 115 22.54 5.45 2.34
CA PHE A 115 23.33 4.27 2.00
C PHE A 115 24.33 4.56 0.88
N THR A 116 25.39 3.78 0.87
CA THR A 116 26.34 3.72 -0.23
C THR A 116 26.41 2.27 -0.68
N ALA A 117 26.19 2.02 -1.97
CA ALA A 117 26.38 0.73 -2.61
C ALA A 117 27.47 0.89 -3.66
N THR A 118 28.42 -0.05 -3.70
CA THR A 118 29.48 -0.08 -4.71
C THR A 118 29.40 -1.40 -5.44
N TYR A 119 29.24 -1.34 -6.76
CA TYR A 119 29.18 -2.47 -7.67
C TYR A 119 30.49 -2.48 -8.45
N ALA A 120 31.31 -3.49 -8.21
CA ALA A 120 32.52 -3.73 -8.99
C ALA A 120 32.23 -4.84 -9.99
N PHE A 121 32.61 -4.63 -11.24
CA PHE A 121 32.35 -5.57 -12.33
C PHE A 121 33.56 -6.49 -12.53
N ALA A 122 33.30 -7.77 -12.84
CA ALA A 122 34.36 -8.75 -13.06
C ALA A 122 35.25 -8.39 -14.26
N ALA A 123 34.63 -7.80 -15.29
CA ALA A 123 35.30 -7.16 -16.41
C ALA A 123 34.74 -5.74 -16.60
N PRO A 124 35.50 -4.81 -17.22
CA PRO A 124 34.99 -3.51 -17.60
C PRO A 124 33.72 -3.66 -18.46
N ILE A 125 32.69 -2.87 -18.14
CA ILE A 125 31.47 -2.80 -18.94
C ILE A 125 31.42 -1.47 -19.70
N HIS A 126 30.82 -1.51 -20.88
CA HIS A 126 30.62 -0.34 -21.73
C HIS A 126 29.25 0.27 -21.47
N ILE A 127 29.23 1.55 -21.12
CA ILE A 127 28.00 2.33 -20.96
C ILE A 127 27.94 3.41 -22.02
N GLN A 128 26.73 3.66 -22.52
CA GLN A 128 26.45 4.76 -23.44
C GLN A 128 25.86 5.93 -22.66
N VAL A 129 26.47 7.10 -22.80
CA VAL A 129 25.98 8.36 -22.25
C VAL A 129 25.82 9.36 -23.38
N ARG A 130 24.57 9.67 -23.74
CA ARG A 130 24.25 10.57 -24.87
C ARG A 130 25.01 10.23 -26.18
N GLY A 131 25.18 8.94 -26.45
CA GLY A 131 25.86 8.45 -27.66
C GLY A 131 27.38 8.31 -27.54
N GLN A 132 28.00 8.73 -26.43
CA GLN A 132 29.40 8.42 -26.13
C GLN A 132 29.51 7.09 -25.41
N ASP A 133 30.45 6.24 -25.84
CA ASP A 133 30.75 4.98 -25.17
C ASP A 133 31.87 5.17 -24.15
N ILE A 134 31.65 4.67 -22.93
CA ILE A 134 32.55 4.86 -21.79
C ILE A 134 32.73 3.52 -21.08
N GLY A 135 33.98 3.08 -20.93
CA GLY A 135 34.34 1.88 -20.18
C GLY A 135 34.39 2.14 -18.67
N ILE A 136 33.64 1.37 -17.89
CA ILE A 136 33.60 1.47 -16.44
C ILE A 136 33.92 0.13 -15.76
N LYS A 137 34.71 0.17 -14.69
CA LYS A 137 35.04 -0.99 -13.85
C LYS A 137 34.19 -1.07 -12.59
N ALA A 138 33.68 0.07 -12.13
CA ALA A 138 32.81 0.11 -10.97
C ALA A 138 31.84 1.28 -11.00
N LEU A 139 30.75 1.09 -10.27
CA LEU A 139 29.66 2.03 -10.07
C LEU A 139 29.43 2.21 -8.57
N ARG A 140 29.44 3.45 -8.09
CA ARG A 140 29.13 3.80 -6.71
C ARG A 140 27.86 4.63 -6.66
N LEU A 141 26.82 4.07 -6.04
CA LEU A 141 25.57 4.73 -5.73
C LEU A 141 25.63 5.27 -4.29
N ARG A 142 25.37 6.55 -4.10
CA ARG A 142 25.12 7.15 -2.78
C ARG A 142 23.72 7.71 -2.75
N ALA A 143 22.92 7.28 -1.78
CA ALA A 143 21.53 7.69 -1.64
C ALA A 143 21.25 8.27 -0.25
N GLN A 144 20.33 9.23 -0.18
CA GLN A 144 19.72 9.74 1.04
C GLN A 144 18.28 9.27 1.09
N CYS A 145 17.92 8.61 2.19
CA CYS A 145 16.62 8.02 2.41
C CYS A 145 15.88 8.70 3.54
N ARG A 146 14.56 8.74 3.41
CA ARG A 146 13.64 9.25 4.42
C ARG A 146 12.73 8.14 4.90
N LYS A 147 12.40 8.15 6.20
CA LYS A 147 11.28 7.42 6.78
C LYS A 147 10.17 8.43 7.04
N LYS A 148 8.97 8.15 6.56
CA LYS A 148 7.78 8.94 6.89
C LYS A 148 6.59 8.04 7.11
N TYR A 149 5.54 8.57 7.71
CA TYR A 149 4.30 7.86 7.91
C TYR A 149 3.21 8.52 7.07
N VAL A 150 2.37 7.70 6.48
CA VAL A 150 1.27 8.16 5.63
C VAL A 150 -0.01 7.45 6.04
N SER A 151 -1.15 8.10 5.87
CA SER A 151 -2.46 7.44 5.95
C SER A 151 -3.24 7.57 4.65
N GLN A 152 -4.08 6.57 4.41
CA GLN A 152 -5.10 6.60 3.38
C GLN A 152 -6.40 6.04 3.98
N VAL A 153 -7.51 6.72 3.73
CA VAL A 153 -8.83 6.17 4.00
C VAL A 153 -9.22 5.28 2.82
N ILE A 154 -9.49 4.01 3.09
CA ILE A 154 -9.97 3.04 2.11
C ILE A 154 -11.43 2.71 2.39
N GLU A 155 -12.14 2.45 1.31
CA GLU A 155 -13.51 1.97 1.32
C GLU A 155 -13.50 0.44 1.36
N GLU A 156 -14.27 -0.15 2.26
CA GLU A 156 -14.48 -1.59 2.33
C GLU A 156 -15.96 -1.92 2.24
N ASP A 157 -16.30 -2.77 1.26
CA ASP A 157 -17.61 -3.39 1.15
C ASP A 157 -17.72 -4.51 2.18
N VAL A 158 -18.59 -4.31 3.18
CA VAL A 158 -18.85 -5.34 4.20
C VAL A 158 -19.88 -6.32 3.66
N THR A 159 -19.41 -7.22 2.79
CA THR A 159 -20.26 -8.20 2.07
C THR A 159 -20.77 -9.38 2.91
N LEU A 160 -20.41 -9.43 4.19
CA LEU A 160 -20.72 -10.55 5.08
C LEU A 160 -21.23 -10.11 6.46
N GLY A 161 -21.52 -8.83 6.63
CA GLY A 161 -22.18 -8.30 7.83
C GLY A 161 -23.69 -8.55 7.81
N HIS A 162 -24.34 -8.38 8.95
CA HIS A 162 -25.80 -8.28 9.03
C HIS A 162 -26.19 -6.93 9.62
N TYR A 163 -27.26 -6.36 9.08
CA TYR A 163 -27.86 -5.14 9.61
C TYR A 163 -29.02 -5.48 10.53
N ASP A 164 -28.98 -4.98 11.76
CA ASP A 164 -30.03 -5.03 12.76
C ASP A 164 -30.97 -3.82 12.59
N PHE A 165 -32.14 -4.03 12.00
CA PHE A 165 -33.12 -2.97 11.77
C PHE A 165 -33.75 -2.44 13.07
N LEU A 166 -33.66 -3.19 14.17
CA LEU A 166 -34.24 -2.76 15.45
C LEU A 166 -33.30 -1.77 16.16
N ASN A 167 -32.01 -2.06 16.13
CA ASN A 167 -30.97 -1.29 16.81
C ASN A 167 -30.22 -0.30 15.90
N ASP A 168 -30.54 -0.27 14.61
CA ASP A 168 -29.83 0.53 13.60
C ASP A 168 -28.32 0.30 13.65
N ALA A 169 -27.93 -0.97 13.67
CA ALA A 169 -26.54 -1.37 13.89
C ALA A 169 -26.10 -2.43 12.88
N VAL A 170 -24.87 -2.31 12.40
CA VAL A 170 -24.21 -3.34 11.58
C VAL A 170 -23.34 -4.22 12.47
N SER A 171 -23.52 -5.52 12.36
CA SER A 171 -22.68 -6.51 13.03
C SER A 171 -21.87 -7.30 12.00
N ILE A 172 -20.55 -7.24 12.14
CA ILE A 172 -19.59 -7.94 11.28
C ILE A 172 -19.10 -9.17 12.04
N PRO A 173 -19.24 -10.40 11.51
CA PRO A 173 -18.75 -11.61 12.18
C PRO A 173 -17.24 -11.57 12.39
N ASN A 174 -16.78 -12.01 13.56
CA ASN A 174 -15.35 -12.15 13.83
C ASN A 174 -14.77 -13.35 13.06
N LYS A 175 -13.49 -13.29 12.64
CA LYS A 175 -12.73 -14.33 11.88
C LYS A 175 -13.06 -14.51 10.38
N GLN A 176 -13.50 -13.45 9.69
CA GLN A 176 -13.68 -13.50 8.24
C GLN A 176 -12.46 -13.01 7.47
N THR A 177 -12.29 -13.52 6.24
CA THR A 177 -11.34 -13.00 5.27
C THR A 177 -11.74 -11.58 4.90
N MET A 178 -10.82 -10.65 5.11
CA MET A 178 -10.99 -9.25 4.76
C MET A 178 -10.29 -8.99 3.43
N ILE A 179 -11.03 -8.44 2.47
CA ILE A 179 -10.45 -7.95 1.22
C ILE A 179 -10.32 -6.44 1.39
N LEU A 180 -9.09 -5.96 1.49
CA LEU A 180 -8.84 -4.52 1.45
C LEU A 180 -9.18 -4.01 0.05
N GLY A 181 -9.94 -2.92 -0.02
CA GLY A 181 -10.18 -2.21 -1.26
C GLY A 181 -8.88 -1.77 -1.94
N THR A 182 -8.97 -1.34 -3.19
CA THR A 182 -7.79 -0.87 -3.94
C THR A 182 -7.16 0.35 -3.28
N PHE A 183 -5.86 0.28 -3.02
CA PHE A 183 -5.08 1.46 -2.63
C PHE A 183 -4.92 2.40 -3.83
N ASP A 184 -4.93 3.70 -3.55
CA ASP A 184 -4.76 4.73 -4.56
C ASP A 184 -3.44 5.44 -4.23
N ASN A 185 -2.43 5.19 -5.06
CA ASN A 185 -1.08 5.70 -4.85
C ASN A 185 -1.02 7.22 -4.77
N SER A 186 -2.04 7.94 -5.27
CA SER A 186 -2.12 9.39 -5.22
C SER A 186 -2.78 9.94 -3.94
N LYS A 187 -3.49 9.10 -3.16
CA LYS A 187 -4.31 9.53 -2.02
C LYS A 187 -3.62 9.41 -0.66
N TRP A 188 -2.36 8.98 -0.62
CA TRP A 188 -1.58 8.93 0.61
C TRP A 188 -1.31 10.33 1.16
N LYS A 189 -1.68 10.56 2.42
CA LYS A 189 -1.43 11.82 3.14
C LYS A 189 -0.36 11.61 4.19
N GLU A 190 0.60 12.52 4.28
CA GLU A 190 1.66 12.44 5.30
C GLU A 190 1.09 12.71 6.70
N ILE A 191 1.44 11.87 7.66
CA ILE A 191 1.02 11.99 9.05
C ILE A 191 2.09 12.75 9.82
N ASP A 192 1.68 13.77 10.56
CA ASP A 192 2.52 14.46 11.52
C ASP A 192 2.74 13.58 12.76
N THR A 193 3.88 12.88 12.79
CA THR A 193 4.23 11.99 13.90
C THR A 193 4.57 12.71 15.21
N THR A 194 4.72 14.04 15.20
CA THR A 194 4.86 14.78 16.47
C THR A 194 3.53 14.82 17.22
N LYS A 195 2.41 14.71 16.49
CA LYS A 195 1.05 14.71 17.03
C LYS A 195 0.45 13.32 17.12
N PHE A 196 1.01 12.33 16.42
CA PHE A 196 0.45 10.99 16.31
C PHE A 196 1.46 9.92 16.76
N LYS A 197 1.22 9.30 17.94
CA LYS A 197 2.04 8.20 18.47
C LYS A 197 1.58 6.85 17.92
N ILE A 198 2.25 6.37 16.88
CA ILE A 198 1.90 5.15 16.14
C ILE A 198 2.14 3.87 16.96
N GLU A 199 3.16 3.87 17.83
CA GLU A 199 3.61 2.68 18.56
C GLU A 199 2.81 2.39 19.85
N SER A 200 1.80 3.21 20.19
CA SER A 200 1.13 3.14 21.51
C SER A 200 -0.38 3.36 21.50
N GLN A 201 -1.03 3.34 20.34
CA GLN A 201 -2.49 3.30 20.35
C GLN A 201 -2.93 1.88 20.74
N GLU A 202 -3.37 1.73 21.99
CA GLU A 202 -4.27 0.62 22.33
C GLU A 202 -5.43 0.65 21.33
N LEU A 203 -5.65 -0.49 20.69
CA LEU A 203 -6.76 -0.68 19.76
C LEU A 203 -8.06 -0.32 20.50
N GLN A 204 -8.66 0.80 20.09
CA GLN A 204 -9.99 1.16 20.58
C GLN A 204 -10.96 0.02 20.23
N PRO A 205 -11.98 -0.26 21.06
CA PRO A 205 -13.02 -1.21 20.70
C PRO A 205 -13.57 -0.87 19.31
N LYS A 206 -13.59 -1.86 18.38
CA LYS A 206 -13.98 -1.73 16.96
C LYS A 206 -12.92 -1.15 15.99
N GLY A 207 -11.66 -0.99 16.43
CA GLY A 207 -10.55 -0.63 15.55
C GLY A 207 -9.83 -1.85 14.96
N ILE A 208 -9.33 -1.72 13.72
CA ILE A 208 -8.41 -2.69 13.09
C ILE A 208 -7.15 -1.92 12.72
N GLN A 209 -5.99 -2.37 13.20
CA GLN A 209 -4.70 -1.82 12.83
C GLN A 209 -4.01 -2.76 11.85
N LEU A 210 -3.64 -2.23 10.69
CA LEU A 210 -2.87 -2.93 9.67
C LEU A 210 -1.51 -2.26 9.55
N GLY A 211 -0.44 -3.03 9.76
CA GLY A 211 0.92 -2.57 9.55
C GLY A 211 1.30 -2.69 8.08
N LEU A 212 1.29 -1.57 7.34
CA LEU A 212 1.77 -1.52 5.96
C LEU A 212 3.17 -0.89 5.89
N THR A 213 4.07 -1.47 5.10
CA THR A 213 5.35 -0.85 4.74
C THR A 213 5.40 -0.61 3.25
N LEU A 214 5.62 0.64 2.87
CA LEU A 214 5.74 1.10 1.50
C LEU A 214 7.20 1.45 1.20
N PHE A 215 7.64 1.13 -0.02
CA PHE A 215 9.00 1.40 -0.47
C PHE A 215 8.94 2.25 -1.74
N LYS A 216 9.69 3.36 -1.73
CA LYS A 216 9.84 4.25 -2.88
C LYS A 216 11.31 4.25 -3.30
N PRO A 217 11.72 3.37 -4.24
CA PRO A 217 13.10 3.29 -4.72
C PRO A 217 13.46 4.53 -5.55
N ILE A 218 14.67 4.52 -6.10
CA ILE A 218 15.05 5.45 -7.18
C ILE A 218 14.03 5.33 -8.33
N GLY A 219 13.62 6.46 -8.90
CA GLY A 219 12.72 6.46 -10.06
C GLY A 219 13.40 5.82 -11.28
N GLY A 220 12.78 4.80 -11.86
CA GLY A 220 13.20 4.22 -13.13
C GLY A 220 12.41 4.80 -14.32
N ILE A 221 12.58 4.20 -15.48
CA ILE A 221 11.78 4.45 -16.68
C ILE A 221 10.80 3.28 -16.86
N ASP A 222 9.51 3.59 -16.76
CA ASP A 222 8.43 2.60 -16.85
C ASP A 222 8.33 2.00 -18.26
N GLY A 223 7.94 0.74 -18.34
CA GLY A 223 7.77 0.02 -19.62
C GLY A 223 9.08 -0.37 -20.31
N ILE A 224 10.24 -0.04 -19.74
CA ILE A 224 11.56 -0.41 -20.26
C ILE A 224 12.23 -1.42 -19.32
N GLY A 225 12.94 -2.40 -19.89
CA GLY A 225 13.65 -3.44 -19.14
C GLY A 225 14.82 -2.91 -18.30
N THR A 226 15.39 -3.82 -17.50
CA THR A 226 16.59 -3.59 -16.67
C THR A 226 17.81 -4.18 -17.37
N PRO A 227 18.94 -3.45 -17.51
CA PRO A 227 20.13 -3.99 -18.13
C PRO A 227 20.73 -5.16 -17.32
N PRO A 228 21.32 -6.18 -17.98
CA PRO A 228 22.12 -7.18 -17.28
C PRO A 228 23.43 -6.54 -16.81
N MET A 229 23.76 -6.69 -15.53
CA MET A 229 24.95 -6.07 -14.90
C MET A 229 25.97 -7.12 -14.39
N SER A 230 25.94 -8.32 -14.98
CA SER A 230 26.78 -9.47 -14.63
C SER A 230 28.21 -9.34 -15.13
#